data_AF-A0A2K3M6P9-F1
#
_entry.id   AF-A0A2K3M6P9-F1
#
_cell.length_a   1.000
_cell.length_b   1.000
_cell.length_c   1.000
_cell.angle_alpha   90.00
_cell.angle_beta   90.00
_cell.angle_gamma   90.00
#
_symmetry.space_group_name_H-M   'P 1'
#
loop_
_entity.id
_entity.type
_entity.pdbx_description
1 polymer ?
#
loop_
_entity_poly.entity_id
_entity_poly.type
_entity_poly.pdbx_seq_one_letter_code
_entity_poly.pdbx_strand_id
1 'polypeptide(L)'
;MNHGCLAILDMHWEQQHQVDVHLQHVQLAHQKGKIGITLVTNWFIPLGDNSIPDQKAAQRALDFQFGWFMEPLTTGDYPKSMRSIVQSRLPKFSKSQSRQVNGSFDFLGLNYYSSSYINNSPPKGNAKPSYSLDPMTNTSFEKNGKPLGPR
;
A
#
# COMPACT_ATOMS: atom_id res chain seq x y z
N MET A 1 -17.65 15.41 11.68
CA MET A 1 -16.34 15.11 12.31
C MET A 1 -15.30 15.12 11.20
N ASN A 2 -14.23 15.90 11.34
CA ASN A 2 -13.28 16.19 10.25
C ASN A 2 -12.35 15.00 9.97
N HIS A 3 -12.62 14.27 8.88
CA HIS A 3 -11.84 13.09 8.44
C HIS A 3 -10.41 13.39 7.95
N GLY A 4 -9.99 14.67 7.92
CA GLY A 4 -8.65 15.05 7.44
C GLY A 4 -7.53 14.94 8.49
N CYS A 5 -7.85 14.94 9.78
CA CYS A 5 -6.82 14.95 10.83
C CYS A 5 -6.31 13.55 11.20
N LEU A 6 -7.10 12.50 10.93
CA LEU A 6 -6.74 11.11 11.24
C LEU A 6 -5.68 10.54 10.28
N ALA A 7 -5.78 10.84 8.97
CA ALA A 7 -4.87 10.25 7.98
C ALA A 7 -3.39 10.62 8.17
N ILE A 8 -3.08 11.82 8.68
CA ILE A 8 -1.69 12.23 8.95
C ILE A 8 -1.14 11.53 10.20
N LEU A 9 -1.99 11.34 11.21
CA LEU A 9 -1.62 10.61 12.43
C LEU A 9 -1.45 9.12 12.13
N ASP A 10 -2.31 8.54 11.28
CA ASP A 10 -2.21 7.15 10.82
C ASP A 10 -0.90 6.93 10.03
N MET A 11 -0.53 7.84 9.12
CA MET A 11 0.73 7.74 8.36
C MET A 11 1.97 7.88 9.24
N HIS A 12 1.94 8.76 10.24
CA HIS A 12 3.05 8.89 11.18
C HIS A 12 3.18 7.64 12.07
N TRP A 13 2.04 7.09 12.50
CA TRP A 13 1.97 5.82 13.22
C TRP A 13 2.51 4.65 12.39
N GLU A 14 2.20 4.58 11.10
CA GLU A 14 2.73 3.54 10.20
C GLU A 14 4.25 3.62 10.05
N GLN A 15 4.83 4.82 9.95
CA GLN A 15 6.28 4.98 9.96
C GLN A 15 6.89 4.54 11.29
N GLN A 16 6.24 4.88 12.40
CA GLN A 16 6.67 4.46 13.73
C GLN A 16 6.63 2.93 13.86
N HIS A 17 5.57 2.29 13.37
CA HIS A 17 5.47 0.83 13.35
C HIS A 17 6.59 0.17 12.54
N GLN A 18 6.94 0.71 11.37
CA GLN A 18 8.04 0.16 10.57
C GLN A 18 9.40 0.28 11.28
N VAL A 19 9.63 1.38 12.02
CA VAL A 19 10.81 1.55 12.86
C VAL A 19 10.79 0.60 14.07
N ASP A 20 9.62 0.38 14.67
CA ASP A 20 9.47 -0.53 15.81
C ASP A 20 9.74 -1.99 15.42
N VAL A 21 9.34 -2.42 14.22
CA VAL A 21 9.69 -3.75 13.67
C VAL A 21 11.21 -3.91 13.58
N HIS A 22 11.93 -2.89 13.12
CA HIS A 22 13.40 -2.92 13.11
C HIS A 22 13.98 -3.04 14.53
N LEU A 23 13.47 -2.26 15.49
CA LEU A 23 13.94 -2.31 16.89
C LEU A 23 13.73 -3.69 17.51
N GLN A 24 12.58 -4.32 17.30
CA GLN A 24 12.32 -5.68 17.76
C GLN A 24 13.23 -6.70 17.09
N HIS A 25 13.43 -6.58 15.77
CA HIS A 25 14.34 -7.44 15.01
C HIS A 25 15.76 -7.41 15.59
N VAL A 26 16.27 -6.21 15.91
CA VAL A 26 17.61 -6.05 16.52
C VAL A 26 17.64 -6.59 17.95
N GLN A 27 16.66 -6.25 18.80
CA GLN A 27 16.64 -6.64 20.22
C GLN A 27 16.57 -8.16 20.43
N LEU A 28 15.84 -8.86 19.56
CA LEU A 28 15.59 -10.29 19.68
C LEU A 28 16.61 -11.16 18.92
N ALA A 29 17.57 -10.55 18.24
CA ALA A 29 18.59 -11.25 17.44
C ALA A 29 19.37 -12.31 18.26
N HIS A 30 19.63 -12.06 19.55
CA HIS A 30 20.33 -13.01 20.43
C HIS A 30 19.55 -14.31 20.69
N GLN A 31 18.21 -14.28 20.53
CA GLN A 31 17.34 -15.44 20.77
C GLN A 31 17.33 -16.40 19.57
N LYS A 32 17.99 -16.06 18.46
CA LYS A 32 18.04 -16.84 17.20
C LYS A 32 16.67 -17.14 16.59
N GLY A 33 15.63 -16.39 17.00
CA GLY A 33 14.31 -16.42 16.37
C GLY A 33 14.30 -15.67 15.05
N LYS A 34 13.19 -15.81 14.30
CA LYS A 34 12.91 -15.03 13.09
C LYS A 34 11.71 -14.11 13.32
N ILE A 35 11.78 -12.89 12.83
CA ILE A 35 10.70 -11.90 12.92
C ILE A 35 10.25 -11.53 11.51
N GLY A 36 8.94 -11.56 11.30
CA GLY A 36 8.33 -11.25 10.02
C GLY A 36 7.18 -10.28 10.17
N ILE A 37 6.66 -9.84 9.03
CA ILE A 37 5.45 -9.04 8.94
C ILE A 37 4.39 -9.80 8.16
N THR A 38 3.12 -9.63 8.53
CA THR A 38 2.00 -10.14 7.76
C THR A 38 1.24 -8.98 7.12
N LEU A 39 1.10 -9.00 5.80
CA LEU A 39 0.40 -7.96 5.04
C LEU A 39 -0.89 -8.51 4.43
N VAL A 40 -1.96 -7.72 4.50
CA VAL A 40 -3.19 -8.00 3.77
C VAL A 40 -3.01 -7.53 2.32
N THR A 41 -3.35 -8.38 1.36
CA THR A 41 -3.30 -8.02 -0.05
C THR A 41 -4.45 -8.67 -0.82
N ASN A 42 -5.02 -7.91 -1.75
CA ASN A 42 -5.95 -8.41 -2.74
C ASN A 42 -5.25 -8.51 -4.10
N TRP A 43 -5.78 -9.35 -4.98
CA TRP A 43 -5.36 -9.34 -6.38
C TRP A 43 -6.22 -8.37 -7.18
N PHE A 44 -5.58 -7.45 -7.88
CA PHE A 44 -6.24 -6.41 -8.67
C PHE A 44 -6.19 -6.73 -10.15
N ILE A 45 -7.36 -6.97 -10.73
CA ILE A 45 -7.52 -7.35 -12.14
C ILE A 45 -7.96 -6.11 -12.92
N PRO A 46 -7.30 -5.70 -14.02
CA PRO A 46 -7.77 -4.62 -14.85
C PRO A 46 -9.19 -4.90 -15.37
N LEU A 47 -10.11 -3.94 -15.23
CA LEU A 47 -11.51 -4.12 -15.63
C LEU A 47 -11.63 -4.21 -17.16
N GLY A 48 -11.08 -3.23 -17.89
CA GLY A 48 -11.07 -3.23 -19.35
C GLY A 48 -10.05 -4.20 -19.94
N ASP A 49 -10.47 -5.02 -20.90
CA ASP A 49 -9.57 -5.90 -21.64
C ASP A 49 -8.55 -5.06 -22.42
N ASN A 50 -7.25 -5.30 -22.19
CA ASN A 50 -6.14 -4.56 -22.80
C ASN A 50 -6.15 -3.04 -22.55
N SER A 51 -6.89 -2.57 -21.54
CA SER A 51 -6.92 -1.15 -21.16
C SER A 51 -5.64 -0.77 -20.41
N ILE A 52 -4.71 -0.08 -21.08
CA ILE A 52 -3.47 0.44 -20.46
C ILE A 52 -3.78 1.34 -19.24
N PRO A 53 -4.79 2.23 -19.25
CA PRO A 53 -5.18 2.97 -18.06
C PRO A 53 -5.57 2.07 -16.89
N ASP A 54 -6.35 1.01 -17.13
CA ASP A 54 -6.80 0.09 -16.08
C ASP A 54 -5.67 -0.82 -15.58
N GLN A 55 -4.74 -1.21 -16.45
CA GLN A 55 -3.51 -1.91 -16.04
C GLN A 55 -2.67 -1.06 -15.09
N LYS A 56 -2.47 0.23 -15.44
CA LYS A 56 -1.78 1.18 -14.56
C LYS A 56 -2.57 1.40 -13.27
N ALA A 57 -3.89 1.41 -13.32
CA ALA A 57 -4.74 1.53 -12.14
C ALA A 57 -4.62 0.30 -11.23
N ALA A 58 -4.60 -0.92 -11.77
CA ALA A 58 -4.38 -2.14 -11.00
C ALA A 58 -3.02 -2.13 -10.29
N GLN A 59 -1.95 -1.70 -10.97
CA GLN A 59 -0.65 -1.53 -10.33
C GLN A 59 -0.69 -0.47 -9.22
N ARG A 60 -1.33 0.68 -9.45
CA ARG A 60 -1.47 1.71 -8.40
C ARG A 60 -2.29 1.20 -7.21
N ALA A 61 -3.36 0.44 -7.43
CA ALA A 61 -4.12 -0.17 -6.33
C ALA A 61 -3.23 -1.11 -5.50
N LEU A 62 -2.38 -1.91 -6.16
CA LEU A 62 -1.41 -2.75 -5.48
C LEU A 62 -0.38 -1.94 -4.69
N ASP A 63 0.17 -0.87 -5.30
CA ASP A 63 1.12 0.02 -4.64
C ASP A 63 0.51 0.67 -3.39
N PHE A 64 -0.74 1.11 -3.44
CA PHE A 64 -1.44 1.76 -2.32
C PHE A 64 -2.02 0.79 -1.28
N GLN A 65 -1.88 -0.52 -1.47
CA GLN A 65 -2.28 -1.53 -0.48
C GLN A 65 -1.07 -2.31 0.04
N PHE A 66 -0.41 -3.06 -0.85
CA PHE A 66 0.73 -3.91 -0.51
C PHE A 66 2.04 -3.13 -0.58
N GLY A 67 2.26 -2.38 -1.67
CA GLY A 67 3.50 -1.66 -1.90
C GLY A 67 3.79 -0.58 -0.85
N TRP A 68 2.76 0.01 -0.25
CA TRP A 68 2.87 1.01 0.81
C TRP A 68 3.79 0.54 1.93
N PHE A 69 3.67 -0.72 2.32
CA PHE A 69 4.48 -1.34 3.36
C PHE A 69 5.67 -2.11 2.78
N MET A 70 5.47 -2.84 1.68
CA MET A 70 6.50 -3.72 1.15
C MET A 70 7.67 -2.98 0.49
N GLU A 71 7.41 -1.86 -0.19
CA GLU A 71 8.47 -1.11 -0.87
C GLU A 71 9.45 -0.46 0.13
N PRO A 72 9.01 0.18 1.24
CA PRO A 72 9.94 0.61 2.29
C PRO A 72 10.76 -0.53 2.88
N LEU A 73 10.15 -1.69 3.11
CA LEU A 73 10.83 -2.86 3.66
C LEU A 73 11.87 -3.46 2.72
N THR A 74 11.83 -3.17 1.41
CA THR A 74 12.76 -3.74 0.42
C THR A 74 13.71 -2.72 -0.19
N THR A 75 13.36 -1.44 -0.17
CA THR A 75 14.13 -0.37 -0.82
C THR A 75 14.48 0.77 0.13
N GLY A 76 13.79 0.87 1.27
CA GLY A 76 13.92 1.99 2.21
C GLY A 76 13.11 3.23 1.83
N ASP A 77 12.22 3.16 0.83
CA ASP A 77 11.36 4.29 0.42
C ASP A 77 9.99 3.79 -0.11
N TYR A 78 9.01 4.69 -0.21
CA TYR A 78 7.66 4.38 -0.67
C TYR A 78 7.59 4.07 -2.19
N PRO A 79 6.51 3.43 -2.68
CA PRO A 79 6.31 3.24 -4.12
C PRO A 79 6.36 4.55 -4.91
N LYS A 80 6.90 4.49 -6.14
CA LYS A 80 7.02 5.68 -7.01
C LYS A 80 5.67 6.33 -7.30
N SER A 81 4.62 5.54 -7.50
CA SER A 81 3.26 6.03 -7.73
C SER A 81 2.77 6.86 -6.55
N MET A 82 2.88 6.35 -5.32
CA MET A 82 2.52 7.05 -4.10
C MET A 82 3.29 8.36 -3.93
N ARG A 83 4.62 8.35 -4.09
CA ARG A 83 5.42 9.59 -4.02
C ARG A 83 4.96 10.64 -5.02
N SER A 84 4.62 10.22 -6.23
CA SER A 84 4.19 11.15 -7.29
C SER A 84 2.79 11.73 -7.07
N ILE A 85 1.89 10.97 -6.43
CA ILE A 85 0.48 11.35 -6.26
C ILE A 85 0.23 12.04 -4.92
N VAL A 86 0.76 11.48 -3.84
CA VAL A 86 0.53 11.97 -2.47
C VAL A 86 1.41 13.18 -2.14
N GLN A 87 2.61 13.22 -2.73
CA GLN A 87 3.54 14.36 -2.69
C GLN A 87 3.85 14.83 -1.26
N SER A 88 3.59 16.10 -0.94
CA SER A 88 3.93 16.72 0.35
C SER A 88 3.16 16.13 1.53
N ARG A 89 2.04 15.43 1.29
CA ARG A 89 1.30 14.73 2.35
C ARG A 89 1.97 13.42 2.75
N LEU A 90 2.88 12.88 1.93
CA LEU A 90 3.63 11.67 2.22
C LEU A 90 4.86 12.04 3.06
N PRO A 91 4.96 11.60 4.31
CA PRO A 91 6.15 11.87 5.10
C PRO A 91 7.34 11.14 4.48
N LYS A 92 8.53 11.69 4.70
CA LYS A 92 9.77 11.21 4.07
C LYS A 92 10.64 10.52 5.11
N PHE A 93 11.16 9.35 4.76
CA PHE A 93 12.20 8.73 5.56
C PHE A 93 13.48 9.59 5.53
N SER A 94 14.07 9.84 6.69
CA SER A 94 15.46 10.26 6.75
C SER A 94 16.36 9.15 6.20
N LYS A 95 17.60 9.49 5.83
CA LYS A 95 18.59 8.50 5.39
C LYS A 95 18.83 7.40 6.44
N SER A 96 18.71 7.73 7.73
CA SER A 96 18.87 6.75 8.80
C SER A 96 17.67 5.79 8.86
N GLN A 97 16.45 6.32 8.85
CA GLN A 97 15.24 5.50 8.88
C GLN A 97 15.13 4.60 7.65
N SER A 98 15.44 5.13 6.47
CA SER A 98 15.45 4.37 5.21
C SER A 98 16.38 3.15 5.28
N ARG A 99 17.57 3.30 5.87
CA ARG A 99 18.49 2.17 6.11
C ARG A 99 17.99 1.18 7.16
N GLN A 100 17.28 1.66 8.19
CA GLN A 100 16.77 0.79 9.25
C GLN A 100 15.60 -0.07 8.77
N VAL A 101 14.71 0.49 7.96
CA VAL A 101 13.53 -0.23 7.45
C VAL A 101 13.85 -1.17 6.29
N ASN A 102 14.84 -0.86 5.46
CA ASN A 102 15.23 -1.74 4.36
C ASN A 102 15.79 -3.07 4.91
N GLY A 103 15.13 -4.17 4.57
CA GLY A 103 15.50 -5.52 5.00
C GLY A 103 15.12 -5.83 6.45
N SER A 104 14.22 -5.06 7.08
CA SER A 104 13.86 -5.25 8.49
C SER A 104 12.89 -6.41 8.77
N PHE A 105 12.97 -7.51 8.00
CA PHE A 105 12.15 -8.70 8.18
C PHE A 105 12.88 -9.97 7.71
N ASP A 106 12.59 -11.11 8.35
CA ASP A 106 13.11 -12.44 7.99
C ASP A 106 12.15 -13.22 7.09
N PHE A 107 10.85 -12.98 7.22
CA PHE A 107 9.81 -13.63 6.43
C PHE A 107 8.61 -12.70 6.21
N LEU A 108 7.86 -12.99 5.15
CA LEU A 108 6.64 -12.29 4.79
C LEU A 108 5.44 -13.24 4.87
N GLY A 109 4.47 -12.89 5.69
CA GLY A 109 3.14 -13.49 5.67
C GLY A 109 2.22 -12.71 4.74
N LEU A 110 1.38 -13.41 3.98
CA LEU A 110 0.35 -12.80 3.13
C LEU A 110 -1.04 -13.26 3.56
N ASN A 111 -1.86 -12.30 3.98
CA ASN A 111 -3.28 -12.50 4.22
C ASN A 111 -4.03 -12.17 2.92
N TYR A 112 -4.55 -13.21 2.27
CA TYR A 112 -5.26 -13.10 1.01
C TYR A 112 -6.70 -13.59 1.18
N TYR A 113 -7.66 -12.78 0.74
CA TYR A 113 -9.09 -13.10 0.87
C TYR A 113 -9.83 -13.09 -0.45
N SER A 114 -9.54 -12.13 -1.34
CA SER A 114 -10.28 -11.99 -2.59
C SER A 114 -9.51 -11.22 -3.65
N SER A 115 -10.07 -11.23 -4.85
CA SER A 115 -9.68 -10.42 -5.98
C SER A 115 -10.73 -9.34 -6.24
N SER A 116 -10.38 -8.32 -7.00
CA SER A 116 -11.36 -7.35 -7.52
C SER A 116 -10.95 -6.83 -8.89
N TYR A 117 -11.92 -6.39 -9.68
CA TYR A 117 -11.65 -5.61 -10.88
C TYR A 117 -11.38 -4.15 -10.54
N ILE A 118 -10.40 -3.55 -11.20
CA ILE A 118 -10.00 -2.17 -11.03
C ILE A 118 -10.07 -1.43 -12.36
N ASN A 119 -10.65 -0.23 -12.34
CA ASN A 119 -10.56 0.71 -13.45
C ASN A 119 -9.92 2.04 -13.02
N ASN A 120 -9.36 2.73 -14.00
CA ASN A 120 -8.79 4.05 -13.82
C ASN A 120 -9.91 5.08 -13.57
N SER A 121 -9.91 5.70 -12.39
CA SER A 121 -10.93 6.65 -12.00
C SER A 121 -10.32 7.86 -11.27
N PRO A 122 -9.80 8.85 -12.02
CA PRO A 122 -9.32 10.10 -11.44
C PRO A 122 -10.46 10.87 -10.74
N PRO A 123 -10.19 11.53 -9.60
CA PRO A 123 -11.18 12.39 -8.93
C PRO A 123 -11.68 13.50 -9.85
N LYS A 124 -12.98 13.79 -9.79
CA LYS A 124 -13.61 14.88 -10.57
C LYS A 124 -13.61 16.19 -9.77
N GLY A 125 -13.37 17.30 -10.46
CA GLY A 125 -13.47 18.65 -9.90
C GLY A 125 -12.53 18.89 -8.72
N ASN A 126 -12.99 19.61 -7.70
CA ASN A 126 -12.20 20.02 -6.55
C ASN A 126 -12.24 18.99 -5.40
N ALA A 127 -12.23 17.70 -5.73
CA ALA A 127 -12.23 16.64 -4.73
C ALA A 127 -11.04 16.82 -3.78
N LYS A 128 -11.31 16.81 -2.46
CA LYS A 128 -10.25 16.93 -1.46
C LYS A 128 -9.40 15.66 -1.50
N PRO A 129 -8.06 15.76 -1.54
CA PRO A 129 -7.19 14.61 -1.47
C PRO A 129 -7.47 13.77 -0.21
N SER A 130 -7.49 12.45 -0.37
CA SER A 130 -7.69 11.51 0.73
C SER A 130 -7.04 10.17 0.39
N TYR A 131 -6.72 9.38 1.42
CA TYR A 131 -6.22 8.01 1.28
C TYR A 131 -7.04 7.19 0.27
N SER A 132 -8.37 7.26 0.34
CA SER A 132 -9.27 6.48 -0.53
C SER A 132 -9.31 6.97 -1.99
N LEU A 133 -8.94 8.22 -2.25
CA LEU A 133 -8.98 8.82 -3.58
C LEU A 133 -7.60 8.88 -4.25
N ASP A 134 -6.53 8.82 -3.47
CA ASP A 134 -5.14 8.89 -3.95
C ASP A 134 -4.77 7.78 -4.94
N PRO A 135 -5.26 6.53 -4.85
CA PRO A 135 -4.99 5.52 -5.88
C PRO A 135 -5.56 5.90 -7.26
N MET A 136 -6.56 6.79 -7.30
CA MET A 136 -7.31 7.17 -8.50
C MET A 136 -7.88 5.94 -9.23
N THR A 137 -8.49 5.05 -8.45
CA THR A 137 -9.06 3.79 -8.91
C THR A 137 -10.51 3.67 -8.45
N ASN A 138 -11.28 2.84 -9.15
CA ASN A 138 -12.55 2.36 -8.66
C ASN A 138 -12.57 0.82 -8.71
N THR A 139 -13.25 0.23 -7.74
CA THR A 139 -13.27 -1.22 -7.51
C THR A 139 -14.61 -1.79 -7.94
N SER A 140 -14.60 -2.94 -8.60
CA SER A 140 -15.79 -3.70 -8.97
C SER A 140 -15.57 -5.18 -8.67
N PHE A 141 -16.62 -5.87 -8.23
CA PHE A 141 -16.64 -7.33 -8.11
C PHE A 141 -17.38 -8.00 -9.27
N GLU A 142 -17.77 -7.21 -10.28
CA GLU A 142 -18.46 -7.68 -11.47
C GLU A 142 -17.84 -7.08 -12.74
N LYS A 143 -17.88 -7.84 -13.84
CA LYS A 143 -17.51 -7.39 -15.18
C LYS A 143 -18.59 -7.84 -16.16
N ASN A 144 -19.18 -6.89 -16.89
CA ASN A 144 -20.26 -7.14 -17.86
C ASN A 144 -21.45 -7.93 -17.24
N GLY A 145 -21.83 -7.59 -16.01
CA GLY A 145 -22.91 -8.26 -15.27
C GLY A 145 -22.58 -9.68 -14.78
N LYS A 146 -21.33 -10.13 -14.93
CA LYS A 146 -20.85 -11.40 -14.38
C LYS A 146 -20.02 -11.14 -13.12
N PRO A 147 -20.30 -11.82 -12.00
CA PRO A 147 -19.47 -11.68 -10.81
C PRO A 147 -18.08 -12.28 -11.02
N LEU A 148 -17.14 -11.80 -10.21
CA LEU A 148 -15.80 -12.34 -10.14
C LEU A 148 -15.83 -13.65 -9.33
N GLY A 149 -15.53 -14.75 -10.01
CA GLY A 149 -15.57 -16.09 -9.42
C GLY A 149 -16.93 -16.80 -9.61
N PRO A 150 -17.00 -18.10 -9.26
CA PRO A 150 -18.24 -18.87 -9.30
C PRO A 150 -19.25 -18.35 -8.26
N ARG A 151 -20.53 -18.58 -8.53
CA ARG A 151 -21.62 -18.38 -7.57
C ARG A 151 -21.90 -19.64 -6.77
#